data_AF-A0A183JIV0-F1
#
_entry.id   AF-A0A183JIV0-F1
#
_cell.length_a   1.000
_cell.length_b   1.000
_cell.length_c   1.000
_cell.angle_alpha   90.00
_cell.angle_beta   90.00
_cell.angle_gamma   90.00
#
_symmetry.space_group_name_H-M   'P 1'
#
loop_
_entity.id
_entity.type
_entity.pdbx_description
1 polymer ?
#
loop_
_entity_poly.entity_id
_entity_poly.type
_entity_poly.pdbx_seq_one_letter_code
_entity_poly.pdbx_strand_id
1 'polypeptide(L)'
;LYAAETWRTTTTNIKKVQVFINSCLRKILNIDWPDTISNSLLWERTNQLPDEEEINKRRWEWIGHTLLKSSNCITRQVLTWNPEGKRKRGRPKNRLHREIEADMKRMNNNWKGLPRTGLDGECW
;
A
#
# COMPACT_ATOMS: atom_id res chain seq x y z
N LEU A 1 10.49 1.14 2.52
CA LEU A 1 9.46 1.43 3.54
C LEU A 1 9.26 0.21 4.42
N TYR A 2 9.72 0.24 5.67
CA TYR A 2 9.54 -0.89 6.59
C TYR A 2 8.14 -0.86 7.21
N ALA A 3 7.46 -2.02 7.29
CA ALA A 3 6.15 -2.21 7.92
C ALA A 3 4.96 -1.40 7.34
N ALA A 4 5.13 -0.70 6.21
CA ALA A 4 4.07 0.10 5.56
C ALA A 4 2.85 -0.73 5.12
N GLU A 5 3.04 -2.04 4.95
CA GLU A 5 2.00 -3.04 4.65
C GLU A 5 0.90 -3.07 5.73
N THR A 6 1.29 -2.87 6.99
CA THR A 6 0.41 -3.04 8.16
C THR A 6 -0.11 -1.73 8.75
N TRP A 7 0.38 -0.59 8.25
CA TRP A 7 0.04 0.73 8.76
C TRP A 7 -1.12 1.36 8.02
N ARG A 8 -1.84 2.24 8.70
CA ARG A 8 -2.83 3.10 8.05
C ARG A 8 -2.11 4.13 7.18
N THR A 9 -2.31 4.02 5.88
CA THR A 9 -1.85 5.00 4.91
C THR A 9 -2.97 5.99 4.62
N THR A 10 -2.87 7.19 5.19
CA THR A 10 -3.72 8.31 4.76
C THR A 10 -3.10 8.97 3.52
N THR A 11 -3.94 9.55 2.68
CA THR A 11 -3.48 10.34 1.52
C THR A 11 -2.53 11.46 1.94
N THR A 12 -2.70 12.02 3.13
CA THR A 12 -1.79 13.02 3.71
C THR A 12 -0.42 12.44 4.04
N ASN A 13 -0.35 11.23 4.61
CA ASN A 13 0.92 10.57 4.91
C ASN A 13 1.64 10.16 3.64
N ILE A 14 0.92 9.59 2.66
CA ILE A 14 1.47 9.23 1.34
C ILE A 14 2.06 10.48 0.66
N LYS A 15 1.31 11.59 0.61
CA LYS A 15 1.80 12.85 0.02
C LYS A 15 3.07 13.37 0.70
N LYS A 16 3.17 13.27 2.03
CA LYS A 16 4.37 13.70 2.75
C LYS A 16 5.59 12.84 2.39
N VAL A 17 5.42 11.52 2.29
CA VAL A 17 6.48 10.61 1.86
C VAL A 17 6.89 10.92 0.43
N GLN A 18 5.93 11.12 -0.48
CA GLN A 18 6.22 11.44 -1.88
C GLN A 18 7.00 12.74 -2.05
N VAL A 19 6.63 13.78 -1.31
CA VAL A 19 7.37 15.06 -1.34
C VAL A 19 8.81 14.86 -0.86
N PHE A 20 9.00 14.07 0.21
CA PHE A 20 10.34 13.75 0.71
C PHE A 20 11.15 12.99 -0.34
N ILE A 21 10.61 11.93 -0.94
CA ILE A 21 11.30 11.13 -1.97
C ILE A 21 11.62 11.98 -3.19
N ASN A 22 10.68 12.78 -3.69
CA ASN A 22 10.92 13.68 -4.82
C ASN A 22 12.03 14.71 -4.51
N SER A 23 12.13 15.18 -3.26
CA SER A 23 13.20 16.09 -2.84
C SER A 23 14.58 15.39 -2.85
N CYS A 24 14.64 14.12 -2.45
CA CYS A 24 15.86 13.30 -2.53
C CYS A 24 16.25 13.03 -3.98
N LEU A 25 15.30 12.66 -4.85
CA LEU A 25 15.57 12.37 -6.26
C LEU A 25 16.13 13.59 -6.99
N ARG A 26 15.59 14.80 -6.72
CA ARG A 26 16.13 16.05 -7.29
C ARG A 26 17.56 16.31 -6.87
N LYS A 27 17.89 16.08 -5.59
CA LYS A 27 19.26 16.21 -5.08
C LYS A 27 20.23 15.21 -5.71
N ILE A 28 19.80 13.95 -5.90
CA ILE A 28 20.61 12.91 -6.53
C ILE A 28 20.90 13.24 -8.00
N LEU A 29 19.92 13.79 -8.71
CA LEU A 29 20.06 14.23 -10.10
C LEU A 29 20.72 15.61 -10.24
N ASN A 30 21.12 16.23 -9.13
CA ASN A 30 21.72 17.57 -9.07
C ASN A 30 20.87 18.64 -9.79
N ILE A 31 19.55 18.57 -9.62
CA ILE A 31 18.60 19.53 -10.17
C ILE A 31 18.43 20.66 -9.17
N ASP A 32 19.04 21.80 -9.48
CA ASP A 32 18.92 23.04 -8.73
C ASP A 32 18.08 24.06 -9.50
N TRP A 33 17.63 25.08 -8.78
CA TRP A 33 17.06 26.26 -9.44
C TRP A 33 18.14 26.89 -10.36
N PRO A 34 17.82 27.29 -11.61
CA PRO A 34 16.51 27.55 -12.20
C PRO A 34 15.85 26.39 -12.96
N ASP A 35 16.47 25.20 -12.99
CA ASP A 35 15.98 24.08 -13.77
C ASP A 35 14.68 23.51 -13.16
N THR A 36 13.56 23.79 -13.82
CA THR A 36 12.23 23.35 -13.36
C THR A 36 11.81 22.10 -14.10
N ILE A 37 11.92 20.96 -13.42
CA ILE A 37 11.49 19.64 -13.93
C ILE A 37 10.16 19.22 -13.30
N SER A 38 9.23 18.76 -14.13
CA SER A 38 7.95 18.19 -13.68
C SER A 38 8.16 16.88 -12.92
N ASN A 39 7.26 16.56 -11.97
CA ASN A 39 7.37 15.31 -11.21
C ASN A 39 7.27 14.07 -12.11
N SER A 40 6.46 14.12 -13.18
CA SER A 40 6.33 13.00 -14.12
C SER A 40 7.65 12.70 -14.85
N LEU A 41 8.34 13.73 -15.34
CA LEU A 41 9.62 13.58 -16.01
C LEU A 41 10.72 13.12 -15.04
N LEU A 42 10.66 13.56 -13.77
CA LEU A 42 11.56 13.08 -12.72
C LEU A 42 11.41 11.57 -12.50
N TRP A 43 10.18 11.07 -12.45
CA TRP A 43 9.90 9.64 -12.27
C TRP A 43 10.29 8.81 -13.48
N GLU A 44 9.99 9.29 -14.70
CA GLU A 44 10.40 8.65 -15.96
C GLU A 44 11.93 8.50 -16.03
N ARG A 45 12.68 9.56 -15.69
CA ARG A 45 14.15 9.54 -15.73
C ARG A 45 14.77 8.61 -14.68
N THR A 46 14.06 8.34 -13.59
CA THR A 46 14.55 7.51 -12.48
C THR A 46 13.96 6.09 -12.51
N ASN A 47 13.11 5.77 -13.50
CA ASN A 47 12.30 4.55 -13.54
C ASN A 47 11.60 4.27 -12.19
N GLN A 48 11.16 5.31 -11.48
CA GLN A 48 10.45 5.17 -10.21
C GLN A 48 8.94 5.26 -10.45
N LEU A 49 8.19 4.44 -9.72
CA LEU A 49 6.74 4.55 -9.63
C LEU A 49 6.34 5.50 -8.48
N PRO A 50 5.13 6.09 -8.52
CA PRO A 50 4.59 6.80 -7.38
C PRO A 50 4.54 5.93 -6.12
N ASP A 51 4.83 6.51 -4.96
CA ASP A 51 4.92 5.80 -3.69
C ASP A 51 3.61 5.09 -3.32
N GLU A 52 2.48 5.62 -3.77
CA GLU A 52 1.18 5.00 -3.56
C GLU A 52 1.10 3.61 -4.21
N GLU A 53 1.62 3.45 -5.41
CA GLU A 53 1.60 2.18 -6.15
C GLU A 53 2.54 1.17 -5.48
N GLU A 54 3.73 1.59 -5.09
CA GLU A 54 4.70 0.75 -4.39
C GLU A 54 4.18 0.26 -3.02
N ILE A 55 3.55 1.16 -2.26
CA ILE A 55 2.92 0.82 -0.97
C ILE A 55 1.78 -0.18 -1.17
N ASN A 56 0.94 0.05 -2.19
CA ASN A 56 -0.16 -0.85 -2.51
C ASN A 56 0.39 -2.22 -2.89
N LYS A 57 1.37 -2.27 -3.80
CA LYS A 57 2.01 -3.52 -4.25
C LYS A 57 2.50 -4.36 -3.06
N ARG A 58 3.32 -3.78 -2.18
CA ARG A 58 3.82 -4.49 -0.98
C ARG A 58 2.70 -4.98 -0.07
N ARG A 59 1.69 -4.14 0.16
CA ARG A 59 0.50 -4.52 0.95
C ARG A 59 -0.22 -5.71 0.31
N TRP A 60 -0.29 -5.75 -1.01
CA TRP A 60 -0.88 -6.87 -1.76
C TRP A 60 -0.07 -8.15 -1.66
N GLU A 61 1.25 -8.08 -1.82
CA GLU A 61 2.15 -9.21 -1.60
C GLU A 61 1.98 -9.79 -0.19
N TRP A 62 1.91 -8.93 0.83
CA TRP A 62 1.70 -9.34 2.22
C TRP A 62 0.34 -10.02 2.45
N ILE A 63 -0.73 -9.49 1.85
CA ILE A 63 -2.07 -10.11 1.91
C ILE A 63 -2.04 -11.47 1.21
N GLY A 64 -1.42 -11.57 0.04
CA GLY A 64 -1.26 -12.82 -0.71
C GLY A 64 -0.54 -13.88 0.12
N HIS A 65 0.61 -13.56 0.71
CA HIS A 65 1.35 -14.45 1.60
C HIS A 65 0.53 -14.87 2.82
N THR A 66 -0.27 -13.97 3.39
CA THR A 66 -1.11 -14.29 4.55
C THR A 66 -2.29 -15.21 4.18
N LEU A 67 -2.86 -15.06 2.99
CA LEU A 67 -3.93 -15.90 2.47
C LEU A 67 -3.46 -17.32 2.10
N LEU A 68 -2.19 -17.46 1.69
CA LEU A 68 -1.58 -18.76 1.37
C LEU A 68 -1.36 -19.64 2.62
N LYS A 69 -1.28 -19.03 3.82
CA LYS A 69 -1.19 -19.78 5.07
C LYS A 69 -2.46 -20.60 5.33
N SER A 70 -2.33 -21.67 6.11
CA SER A 70 -3.47 -22.52 6.50
C SER A 70 -4.62 -21.71 7.08
N SER A 71 -5.87 -22.14 6.86
CA SER A 71 -7.08 -21.51 7.43
C SER A 71 -7.04 -21.37 8.96
N ASN A 72 -6.32 -22.27 9.64
CA ASN A 72 -6.17 -22.27 11.09
C ASN A 72 -5.13 -21.26 11.60
N CYS A 73 -4.37 -20.61 10.71
CA CYS A 73 -3.36 -19.64 11.11
C CYS A 73 -4.02 -18.35 11.59
N ILE A 74 -3.63 -17.89 12.78
CA ILE A 74 -4.16 -16.68 13.42
C ILE A 74 -4.07 -15.46 12.48
N THR A 75 -2.96 -15.31 11.75
CA THR A 75 -2.76 -14.18 10.83
C THR A 75 -3.80 -14.16 9.71
N ARG A 76 -4.21 -15.32 9.20
CA ARG A 76 -5.25 -15.44 8.17
C ARG A 76 -6.64 -15.19 8.75
N GLN A 77 -6.93 -15.70 9.95
CA GLN A 77 -8.20 -15.47 10.62
C GLN A 77 -8.40 -13.98 10.96
N VAL A 78 -7.35 -13.29 11.41
CA VAL A 78 -7.38 -11.86 11.75
C VAL A 78 -7.79 -10.98 10.57
N LEU A 79 -7.44 -11.34 9.33
CA LEU A 79 -7.83 -10.58 8.13
C LEU A 79 -9.35 -10.54 7.92
N THR A 80 -10.04 -11.63 8.26
CA THR A 80 -11.50 -11.77 8.13
C THR A 80 -12.24 -11.60 9.46
N TRP A 81 -11.51 -11.39 10.56
CA TRP A 81 -12.09 -11.38 11.91
C TRP A 81 -12.88 -10.10 12.19
N ASN A 82 -14.18 -10.26 12.49
CA ASN A 82 -15.05 -9.18 12.93
C ASN A 82 -15.44 -9.39 14.41
N PRO A 83 -14.66 -8.90 15.39
CA PRO A 83 -15.01 -9.05 16.79
C PRO A 83 -16.32 -8.32 17.08
N GLU A 84 -17.22 -9.03 17.74
CA GLU A 84 -18.47 -8.49 18.26
C GLU A 84 -18.20 -7.57 19.46
N GLY A 85 -18.99 -6.51 19.60
CA GLY A 85 -18.92 -5.59 20.74
C GLY A 85 -18.86 -4.11 20.37
N LYS A 86 -19.16 -3.25 21.37
CA LYS A 86 -19.10 -1.79 21.22
C LYS A 86 -17.67 -1.29 21.33
N ARG A 87 -17.29 -0.34 20.46
CA ARG A 87 -15.95 0.26 20.47
C ARG A 87 -15.81 1.26 21.62
N LYS A 88 -14.64 1.28 22.27
CA LYS A 88 -14.29 2.34 23.24
C LYS A 88 -14.18 3.70 22.53
N ARG A 89 -14.64 4.75 23.23
CA ARG A 89 -14.53 6.15 22.78
C ARG A 89 -13.04 6.49 22.55
N GLY A 90 -12.72 7.16 21.44
CA GLY A 90 -11.34 7.53 21.06
C GLY A 90 -10.60 6.55 20.15
N ARG A 91 -11.14 5.34 19.92
CA ARG A 91 -10.52 4.39 18.96
C ARG A 91 -10.69 4.88 17.51
N PRO A 92 -9.66 4.75 16.64
CA PRO A 92 -9.77 5.18 15.24
C PRO A 92 -10.93 4.54 14.48
N LYS A 93 -11.64 5.32 13.65
CA LYS A 93 -12.91 4.94 12.99
C LYS A 93 -12.76 3.80 11.96
N ASN A 94 -11.61 3.71 11.30
CA ASN A 94 -11.36 2.74 10.22
C ASN A 94 -10.71 1.46 10.76
N ARG A 95 -11.17 0.32 10.25
CA ARG A 95 -10.66 -1.03 10.51
C ARG A 95 -9.72 -1.40 9.38
N LEU A 96 -8.64 -2.14 9.63
CA LEU A 96 -7.72 -2.64 8.59
C LEU A 96 -8.49 -3.28 7.42
N HIS A 97 -9.51 -4.09 7.71
CA HIS A 97 -10.40 -4.67 6.69
C HIS A 97 -11.05 -3.63 5.75
N ARG A 98 -11.50 -2.47 6.25
CA ARG A 98 -12.10 -1.42 5.41
C ARG A 98 -11.07 -0.68 4.56
N GLU A 99 -9.84 -0.58 5.04
CA GLU A 99 -8.74 0.00 4.28
C GLU A 99 -8.33 -0.93 3.16
N ILE A 100 -8.17 -2.23 3.46
CA ILE A 100 -7.93 -3.26 2.46
C ILE A 100 -9.06 -3.29 1.42
N GLU A 101 -10.33 -3.21 1.84
CA GLU A 101 -11.47 -3.14 0.91
C GLU A 101 -11.46 -1.87 0.04
N ALA A 102 -11.02 -0.72 0.59
CA ALA A 102 -10.86 0.51 -0.18
C ALA A 102 -9.71 0.38 -1.19
N ASP A 103 -8.60 -0.23 -0.81
CA ASP A 103 -7.47 -0.51 -1.69
C ASP A 103 -7.87 -1.49 -2.80
N MET A 104 -8.70 -2.51 -2.50
CA MET A 104 -9.26 -3.42 -3.51
C MET A 104 -10.09 -2.68 -4.55
N LYS A 105 -10.97 -1.78 -4.10
CA LYS A 105 -11.82 -0.99 -4.99
C LYS A 105 -10.99 -0.11 -5.91
N ARG A 106 -9.87 0.42 -5.42
CA ARG A 106 -8.94 1.23 -6.24
C ARG A 106 -8.24 0.42 -7.32
N MET A 107 -7.90 -0.83 -7.03
CA MET A 107 -7.22 -1.71 -8.00
C MET A 107 -8.17 -2.56 -8.86
N ASN A 108 -9.48 -2.34 -8.76
CA ASN A 108 -10.51 -3.12 -9.47
C ASN A 108 -10.42 -4.64 -9.25
N ASN A 109 -10.00 -5.07 -8.05
CA ASN A 109 -9.81 -6.48 -7.69
C ASN A 109 -10.82 -6.95 -6.65
N ASN A 110 -11.07 -8.27 -6.60
CA ASN A 110 -12.03 -8.89 -5.68
C ASN A 110 -11.37 -9.94 -4.76
N TRP A 111 -11.84 -10.06 -3.52
CA TRP A 111 -11.44 -11.08 -2.54
C TRP A 111 -11.43 -12.51 -3.11
N LYS A 112 -12.38 -12.80 -4.00
CA LYS A 112 -12.54 -14.13 -4.62
C LYS A 112 -11.48 -14.45 -5.68
N GLY A 113 -10.85 -13.45 -6.29
CA GLY A 113 -9.80 -13.62 -7.30
C GLY A 113 -8.40 -13.81 -6.72
N LEU A 114 -8.15 -13.26 -5.53
CA LEU A 114 -6.83 -13.22 -4.87
C LEU A 114 -6.12 -14.57 -4.71
N PRO A 115 -6.79 -15.67 -4.33
CA PRO A 115 -6.10 -16.96 -4.16
C PRO A 115 -5.62 -17.55 -5.50
N ARG A 116 -6.23 -17.16 -6.63
CA ARG A 116 -5.88 -17.66 -7.97
C ARG A 116 -4.75 -16.83 -8.59
N THR A 117 -4.82 -15.51 -8.55
CA THR A 117 -3.77 -14.63 -9.11
C THR A 117 -2.41 -14.77 -8.41
N GLY A 118 -2.38 -15.15 -7.13
CA GLY A 118 -1.13 -15.45 -6.43
C GLY A 118 -0.46 -16.77 -6.86
N LEU A 119 -1.21 -17.72 -7.45
CA LEU A 119 -0.70 -18.99 -7.96
C LEU A 119 -0.13 -18.87 -9.38
N ASP A 120 -0.66 -17.94 -10.17
CA ASP A 120 -0.31 -17.80 -11.60
C ASP A 120 0.95 -16.95 -11.85
N GLY A 121 1.60 -16.42 -10.80
CA GLY A 121 2.87 -15.69 -10.92
C GLY A 121 2.78 -14.31 -11.60
N GLU A 122 1.68 -13.99 -12.27
CA GLU A 122 1.50 -12.74 -13.03
C GLU A 122 1.19 -11.49 -12.18
N CYS A 123 1.02 -11.64 -10.86
CA CYS A 123 0.61 -10.56 -9.96
C CYS A 123 1.64 -10.22 -8.86
N TRP A 124 2.89 -10.68 -8.99
CA TRP A 124 3.99 -10.34 -8.09
C TRP A 124 4.95 -9.33 -8.74
#